data_AF-A0A2E1U4M4-F1
#
_entry.id   AF-A0A2E1U4M4-F1
#
_cell.length_a   1.000
_cell.length_b   1.000
_cell.length_c   1.000
_cell.angle_alpha   90.00
_cell.angle_beta   90.00
_cell.angle_gamma   90.00
#
_symmetry.space_group_name_H-M   'P 1'
#
loop_
_entity.id
_entity.type
_entity.pdbx_description
1 polymer ?
#
loop_
_entity_poly.entity_id
_entity_poly.type
_entity_poly.pdbx_seq_one_letter_code
_entity_poly.pdbx_strand_id
1 'polypeptide(L)'
;MRSQFLLFLMIFAVLVSQKSNADLDSSVQAVERARNAIAKAETVVSQIPENSTELDYVVQLLSKTSQDWDIALSSYNDAKICSAKIMETSNESLREDYKALFTVSKQLTETHANAVIIAASYIRLVAKNNLDQLETIRNSIDEISQVKQLVRDNAEYTKEAIAEKYQ
;
A
#
# COMPACT_ATOMS: atom_id res chain seq x y z
N MET A 1 2.75 -30.73 5.09
CA MET A 1 3.13 -29.30 5.15
C MET A 1 1.91 -28.36 4.99
N ARG A 2 0.73 -28.69 5.53
CA ARG A 2 -0.48 -27.82 5.49
C ARG A 2 -0.65 -26.94 6.75
N SER A 3 0.13 -27.21 7.80
CA SER A 3 -0.04 -26.55 9.10
C SER A 3 0.71 -25.22 9.25
N GLN A 4 1.64 -24.88 8.35
CA GLN A 4 2.38 -23.61 8.40
C GLN A 4 1.71 -22.49 7.61
N PHE A 5 0.86 -22.82 6.63
CA PHE A 5 0.08 -21.84 5.88
C PHE A 5 -1.04 -21.18 6.70
N LEU A 6 -1.54 -21.86 7.74
CA LEU A 6 -2.57 -21.32 8.62
C LEU A 6 -2.02 -20.38 9.70
N LEU A 7 -0.72 -20.41 9.99
CA LEU A 7 -0.13 -19.58 11.05
C LEU A 7 0.13 -18.14 10.60
N PHE A 8 0.27 -17.89 9.29
CA PHE A 8 0.45 -16.53 8.75
C PHE A 8 -0.86 -15.73 8.65
N LEU A 9 -2.02 -16.38 8.80
CA LEU A 9 -3.34 -15.73 8.70
C LEU A 9 -3.83 -15.04 9.99
N MET A 10 -3.16 -15.25 11.13
CA MET A 10 -3.65 -14.78 12.43
C MET A 10 -3.05 -13.46 12.95
N ILE A 11 -2.19 -12.76 12.19
CA ILE A 11 -1.62 -11.46 12.61
C ILE A 11 -2.27 -10.29 11.85
N PHE A 12 -3.55 -10.40 11.47
CA PHE A 12 -4.26 -9.34 10.72
C PHE A 12 -5.44 -8.70 11.46
N ALA A 13 -5.59 -8.99 12.76
CA ALA A 13 -6.63 -8.39 13.59
C ALA A 13 -6.05 -7.34 14.55
N VAL A 14 -5.55 -6.22 14.02
CA VAL A 14 -5.40 -5.00 14.82
C VAL A 14 -6.64 -4.14 14.62
N LEU A 15 -7.46 -4.11 15.66
CA LEU A 15 -8.63 -3.25 15.83
C LEU A 15 -8.27 -1.78 15.57
N VAL A 16 -8.71 -1.24 14.44
CA VAL A 16 -8.69 0.20 14.17
C VAL A 16 -9.95 0.80 14.80
N SER A 17 -9.83 1.39 15.99
CA SER A 17 -10.86 2.31 16.50
C SER A 17 -11.11 3.42 15.48
N GLN A 18 -12.34 3.47 14.97
CA GLN A 18 -12.82 4.52 14.07
C GLN A 18 -13.14 5.78 14.86
N LYS A 19 -12.12 6.62 15.11
CA LYS A 19 -12.37 8.06 15.17
C LYS A 19 -12.29 8.57 13.74
N SER A 20 -13.42 9.08 13.23
CA SER A 20 -13.48 9.70 11.92
C SER A 20 -12.60 10.95 11.90
N ASN A 21 -11.43 10.85 11.30
CA ASN A 21 -10.62 12.00 10.89
C ASN A 21 -10.90 12.19 9.40
N ALA A 22 -11.67 13.22 9.03
CA ALA A 22 -12.00 13.51 7.63
C ALA A 22 -10.73 13.60 6.76
N ASP A 23 -9.62 14.05 7.34
CA ASP A 23 -8.32 14.15 6.67
C ASP A 23 -7.70 12.78 6.30
N LEU A 24 -8.16 11.66 6.87
CA LEU A 24 -7.69 10.31 6.55
C LEU A 24 -8.58 9.57 5.54
N ASP A 25 -9.72 10.14 5.15
CA ASP A 25 -10.75 9.43 4.36
C ASP A 25 -10.19 8.84 3.05
N SER A 26 -9.35 9.60 2.33
CA SER A 26 -8.70 9.11 1.10
C SER A 26 -7.78 7.90 1.34
N SER A 27 -7.00 7.92 2.42
CA SER A 27 -6.08 6.83 2.77
C SER A 27 -6.83 5.59 3.26
N VAL A 28 -7.92 5.76 4.04
CA VAL A 28 -8.82 4.67 4.44
C VAL A 28 -9.41 3.99 3.20
N GLN A 29 -9.96 4.79 2.28
CA GLN A 29 -10.54 4.27 1.04
C GLN A 29 -9.49 3.57 0.16
N ALA A 30 -8.26 4.08 0.10
CA ALA A 30 -7.19 3.42 -0.65
C ALA A 30 -6.85 2.04 -0.07
N VAL A 31 -6.64 1.94 1.25
CA VAL A 31 -6.35 0.68 1.95
C VAL A 31 -7.50 -0.32 1.77
N GLU A 32 -8.75 0.12 1.93
CA GLU A 32 -9.92 -0.76 1.76
C GLU A 32 -10.11 -1.22 0.31
N ARG A 33 -9.87 -0.36 -0.68
CA ARG A 33 -9.88 -0.78 -2.08
C ARG A 33 -8.78 -1.80 -2.38
N ALA A 34 -7.57 -1.60 -1.84
CA ALA A 34 -6.46 -2.53 -1.98
C ALA A 34 -6.74 -3.88 -1.32
N ARG A 35 -7.25 -3.88 -0.09
CA ARG A 35 -7.69 -5.09 0.63
C ARG A 35 -8.72 -5.88 -0.18
N ASN A 36 -9.73 -5.19 -0.71
CA ASN A 36 -10.75 -5.82 -1.56
C ASN A 36 -10.17 -6.35 -2.88
N ALA A 37 -9.17 -5.68 -3.46
CA ALA A 37 -8.49 -6.15 -4.67
C ALA A 37 -7.68 -7.43 -4.41
N ILE A 38 -6.94 -7.48 -3.30
CA ILE A 38 -6.20 -8.68 -2.84
C ILE A 38 -7.17 -9.85 -2.70
N ALA A 39 -8.26 -9.68 -1.93
CA ALA A 39 -9.24 -10.74 -1.70
C ALA A 39 -9.82 -11.29 -3.02
N LYS A 40 -10.08 -10.42 -4.01
CA LYS A 40 -10.55 -10.83 -5.34
C LYS A 40 -9.48 -11.51 -6.20
N ALA A 41 -8.21 -11.21 -6.00
CA ALA A 41 -7.11 -11.86 -6.71
C ALA A 41 -6.82 -13.25 -6.11
N GLU A 42 -6.87 -13.37 -4.79
CA GLU A 42 -6.68 -14.64 -4.06
C GLU A 42 -7.70 -15.71 -4.50
N THR A 43 -8.95 -15.33 -4.79
CA THR A 43 -9.97 -16.30 -5.22
C THR A 43 -9.74 -16.88 -6.62
N VAL A 44 -8.86 -16.26 -7.43
CA VAL A 44 -8.63 -16.66 -8.82
C VAL A 44 -7.19 -17.04 -9.12
N VAL A 45 -6.22 -16.75 -8.25
CA VAL A 45 -4.79 -17.02 -8.50
C VAL A 45 -4.51 -18.50 -8.75
N SER A 46 -5.24 -19.40 -8.07
CA SER A 46 -5.14 -20.85 -8.27
C SER A 46 -5.76 -21.35 -9.58
N GLN A 47 -6.43 -20.48 -10.34
CA GLN A 47 -7.04 -20.79 -11.63
C GLN A 47 -6.08 -20.50 -12.80
N ILE A 48 -4.92 -19.89 -12.54
CA ILE A 48 -3.89 -19.67 -13.56
C ILE A 48 -3.32 -21.03 -13.97
N PRO A 49 -3.34 -21.39 -15.28
CA PRO A 49 -2.79 -22.65 -15.75
C PRO A 49 -1.30 -22.78 -15.42
N GLU A 50 -0.85 -23.98 -15.02
CA GLU A 50 0.57 -24.24 -14.70
C GLU A 50 1.51 -24.00 -15.89
N ASN A 51 1.00 -24.15 -17.12
CA ASN A 51 1.72 -23.89 -18.36
C ASN A 51 1.56 -22.44 -18.87
N SER A 52 0.99 -21.53 -18.07
CA SER A 52 0.87 -20.13 -18.43
C SER A 52 2.24 -19.48 -18.59
N THR A 53 2.46 -18.78 -19.70
CA THR A 53 3.67 -17.98 -19.94
C THR A 53 3.81 -16.81 -18.97
N GLU A 54 2.75 -16.50 -18.22
CA GLU A 54 2.67 -15.37 -17.30
C GLU A 54 3.00 -15.74 -15.85
N LEU A 55 3.13 -17.04 -15.54
CA LEU A 55 3.22 -17.53 -14.17
C LEU A 55 4.46 -16.97 -13.44
N ASP A 56 5.62 -16.94 -14.10
CA ASP A 56 6.86 -16.40 -13.52
C ASP A 56 6.73 -14.91 -13.15
N TYR A 57 6.07 -14.14 -14.01
CA TYR A 57 5.84 -12.73 -13.76
C TYR A 57 4.81 -12.52 -12.63
N VAL A 58 3.76 -13.35 -12.58
CA VAL A 58 2.78 -13.34 -11.47
C VAL A 58 3.45 -13.62 -10.13
N VAL A 59 4.36 -14.59 -10.04
CA VAL A 59 5.10 -14.90 -8.81
C VAL A 59 5.95 -13.71 -8.36
N GLN A 60 6.68 -13.08 -9.27
CA GLN A 60 7.47 -11.87 -8.96
C GLN A 60 6.57 -10.72 -8.51
N LEU A 61 5.43 -10.54 -9.17
CA LEU A 61 4.48 -9.48 -8.88
C LEU A 61 3.83 -9.68 -7.50
N LEU A 62 3.50 -10.91 -7.11
CA LEU A 62 2.98 -11.23 -5.77
C LEU A 62 3.97 -10.84 -4.66
N SER A 63 5.26 -11.13 -4.86
CA SER A 63 6.30 -10.75 -3.89
C SER A 63 6.39 -9.22 -3.72
N LYS A 64 6.41 -8.47 -4.83
CA LYS A 64 6.41 -6.99 -4.80
C LYS A 64 5.11 -6.43 -4.19
N THR A 65 3.98 -7.04 -4.51
CA THR A 65 2.65 -6.63 -4.00
C THR A 65 2.60 -6.77 -2.48
N SER A 66 3.19 -7.82 -1.91
CA SER A 66 3.28 -7.98 -0.45
C SER A 66 4.07 -6.82 0.19
N GLN A 67 5.20 -6.45 -0.39
CA GLN A 67 6.01 -5.33 0.11
C GLN A 67 5.28 -4.00 0.00
N ASP A 68 4.59 -3.76 -1.12
CA ASP A 68 3.77 -2.57 -1.31
C ASP A 68 2.63 -2.53 -0.26
N TRP A 69 1.99 -3.66 0.01
CA TRP A 69 0.95 -3.74 1.03
C TRP A 69 1.45 -3.40 2.43
N ASP A 70 2.59 -3.95 2.83
CA ASP A 70 3.19 -3.68 4.15
C ASP A 70 3.50 -2.19 4.32
N ILE A 71 4.02 -1.55 3.28
CA ILE A 71 4.33 -0.11 3.30
C ILE A 71 3.07 0.73 3.35
N ALA A 72 2.03 0.35 2.59
CA ALA A 72 0.75 1.05 2.63
C ALA A 72 0.15 1.02 4.04
N LEU A 73 0.18 -0.13 4.72
CA LEU A 73 -0.33 -0.27 6.08
C LEU A 73 0.52 0.46 7.12
N SER A 74 1.85 0.37 7.02
CA SER A 74 2.74 1.09 7.94
C SER A 74 2.54 2.59 7.82
N SER A 75 2.52 3.11 6.59
CA SER A 75 2.34 4.54 6.32
C SER A 75 0.95 5.04 6.73
N TYR A 76 -0.07 4.19 6.61
CA TYR A 76 -1.42 4.51 7.09
C TYR A 76 -1.42 4.67 8.62
N ASN A 77 -0.72 3.80 9.34
CA ASN A 77 -0.56 3.91 10.79
C ASN A 77 0.22 5.17 11.18
N ASP A 78 1.30 5.51 10.45
CA ASP A 78 2.06 6.74 10.66
C ASP A 78 1.18 7.99 10.45
N ALA A 79 0.34 7.99 9.41
CA ALA A 79 -0.64 9.06 9.17
C ALA A 79 -1.64 9.18 10.32
N LYS A 80 -2.13 8.06 10.88
CA LYS A 80 -3.01 8.09 12.06
C LYS A 80 -2.32 8.70 13.28
N ILE A 81 -1.07 8.32 13.52
CA ILE A 81 -0.27 8.87 14.64
C ILE A 81 -0.08 10.38 14.45
N CYS A 82 0.32 10.82 13.26
CA CYS A 82 0.51 12.25 12.96
C CYS A 82 -0.80 13.02 13.13
N SER A 83 -1.93 12.50 12.63
CA SER A 83 -3.25 13.11 12.79
C SER A 83 -3.62 13.32 14.26
N ALA A 84 -3.39 12.33 15.12
CA ALA A 84 -3.60 12.47 16.56
C ALA A 84 -2.67 13.55 17.16
N LYS A 85 -1.39 13.54 16.80
CA LYS A 85 -0.39 14.50 17.31
C LYS A 85 -0.67 15.94 16.90
N ILE A 86 -1.21 16.17 15.69
CA ILE A 86 -1.65 17.49 15.23
C ILE A 86 -2.74 18.06 16.15
N MET A 87 -3.64 17.22 16.67
CA MET A 87 -4.72 17.66 17.57
C MET A 87 -4.23 17.85 19.02
N GLU A 88 -3.25 17.06 19.45
CA GLU A 88 -2.76 17.05 20.84
C GLU A 88 -1.77 18.18 21.14
N THR A 89 -0.92 18.57 20.18
CA THR A 89 0.13 19.56 20.42
C THR A 89 -0.42 20.98 20.52
N SER A 90 0.09 21.76 21.49
CA SER A 90 -0.10 23.22 21.57
C SER A 90 1.07 23.99 20.95
N ASN A 91 2.16 23.32 20.60
CA ASN A 91 3.32 23.93 19.95
C ASN A 91 3.10 23.97 18.44
N GLU A 92 3.08 25.18 17.88
CA GLU A 92 2.78 25.41 16.47
C GLU A 92 3.86 24.84 15.54
N SER A 93 5.14 24.96 15.89
CA SER A 93 6.23 24.38 15.10
C SER A 93 6.11 22.86 15.02
N LEU A 94 5.84 22.20 16.16
CA LEU A 94 5.61 20.76 16.19
C LEU A 94 4.35 20.37 15.41
N ARG A 95 3.30 21.21 15.44
CA ARG A 95 2.07 20.97 14.67
C ARG A 95 2.36 20.94 13.17
N GLU A 96 3.13 21.90 12.67
CA GLU A 96 3.52 21.97 11.26
C GLU A 96 4.39 20.79 10.83
N ASP A 97 5.33 20.35 11.67
CA ASP A 97 6.14 19.17 11.39
C ASP A 97 5.26 17.89 11.31
N TYR A 98 4.30 17.71 12.23
CA TYR A 98 3.35 16.60 12.14
C TYR A 98 2.43 16.70 10.92
N LYS A 99 2.04 17.90 10.46
CA LYS A 99 1.28 18.08 9.20
C LYS A 99 2.10 17.67 7.98
N ALA A 100 3.38 17.98 7.94
CA ALA A 100 4.28 17.56 6.87
C ALA A 100 4.42 16.02 6.85
N LEU A 101 4.71 15.41 8.01
CA LEU A 101 4.79 13.95 8.15
C LEU A 101 3.47 13.26 7.80
N PHE A 102 2.34 13.84 8.21
CA PHE A 102 1.01 13.35 7.86
C PHE A 102 0.81 13.30 6.34
N THR A 103 1.16 14.39 5.64
CA THR A 103 1.02 14.51 4.18
C THR A 103 1.81 13.43 3.45
N VAL A 104 3.09 13.27 3.78
CA VAL A 104 3.93 12.27 3.10
C VAL A 104 3.53 10.84 3.45
N SER A 105 3.05 10.59 4.67
CA SER A 105 2.53 9.28 5.09
C SER A 105 1.24 8.91 4.34
N LYS A 106 0.36 9.89 4.08
CA LYS A 106 -0.82 9.70 3.22
C LYS A 106 -0.44 9.36 1.79
N GLN A 107 0.51 10.10 1.21
CA GLN A 107 0.99 9.84 -0.15
C GLN A 107 1.56 8.43 -0.28
N LEU A 108 2.42 8.02 0.66
CA LEU A 108 2.95 6.65 0.70
C LEU A 108 1.82 5.61 0.78
N THR A 109 0.84 5.82 1.65
CA THR A 109 -0.32 4.95 1.79
C THR A 109 -1.05 4.77 0.47
N GLU A 110 -1.43 5.88 -0.17
CA GLU A 110 -2.24 5.89 -1.37
C GLU A 110 -1.49 5.30 -2.57
N THR A 111 -0.23 5.68 -2.77
CA THR A 111 0.59 5.19 -3.88
C THR A 111 0.83 3.69 -3.77
N HIS A 112 1.22 3.18 -2.61
CA HIS A 112 1.46 1.76 -2.44
C HIS A 112 0.17 0.93 -2.46
N ALA A 113 -0.94 1.45 -1.91
CA ALA A 113 -2.25 0.81 -2.04
C ALA A 113 -2.72 0.73 -3.51
N ASN A 114 -2.49 1.78 -4.30
CA ASN A 114 -2.81 1.75 -5.74
C ASN A 114 -1.93 0.74 -6.50
N ALA A 115 -0.65 0.60 -6.13
CA ALA A 115 0.23 -0.42 -6.72
C ALA A 115 -0.29 -1.84 -6.47
N VAL A 116 -0.78 -2.10 -5.26
CA VAL A 116 -1.46 -3.36 -4.91
C VAL A 116 -2.71 -3.60 -5.78
N ILE A 117 -3.54 -2.58 -5.99
CA ILE A 117 -4.76 -2.69 -6.81
C ILE A 117 -4.43 -3.02 -8.27
N ILE A 118 -3.42 -2.37 -8.83
CA ILE A 118 -2.96 -2.60 -10.21
C ILE A 118 -2.41 -4.02 -10.35
N ALA A 119 -1.56 -4.45 -9.42
CA ALA A 119 -0.99 -5.80 -9.41
C ALA A 119 -2.07 -6.89 -9.27
N ALA A 120 -3.01 -6.71 -8.34
CA ALA A 120 -4.15 -7.61 -8.19
C ALA A 120 -5.02 -7.68 -9.47
N SER A 121 -5.13 -6.58 -10.21
CA SER A 121 -5.85 -6.55 -11.49
C SER A 121 -5.12 -7.36 -12.56
N TYR A 122 -3.79 -7.28 -12.62
CA TYR A 122 -2.97 -8.12 -13.50
C TYR A 122 -3.23 -9.61 -13.26
N ILE A 123 -3.13 -10.05 -12.01
CA ILE A 123 -3.34 -11.46 -11.60
C ILE A 123 -4.73 -11.95 -12.05
N ARG A 124 -5.76 -11.11 -11.87
CA ARG A 124 -7.13 -11.43 -12.26
C ARG A 124 -7.31 -11.53 -13.77
N LEU A 125 -6.58 -10.75 -14.57
CA LEU A 125 -6.62 -10.84 -16.03
C LEU A 125 -5.95 -12.12 -16.52
N VAL A 126 -4.78 -12.45 -15.97
CA VAL A 126 -4.07 -13.70 -16.28
C VAL A 126 -4.95 -14.91 -15.93
N ALA A 127 -5.54 -14.94 -14.74
CA ALA A 127 -6.42 -16.03 -14.31
C ALA A 127 -7.65 -16.22 -15.21
N LYS A 128 -8.14 -15.14 -15.84
CA LYS A 128 -9.27 -15.18 -16.77
C LYS A 128 -8.87 -15.40 -18.22
N ASN A 129 -7.58 -15.60 -18.50
CA ASN A 129 -7.02 -15.68 -19.84
C ASN A 129 -7.40 -14.47 -20.73
N ASN A 130 -7.57 -13.29 -20.13
CA ASN A 130 -7.86 -12.04 -20.85
C ASN A 130 -6.56 -11.28 -21.09
N LEU A 131 -5.80 -11.72 -22.10
CA LEU A 131 -4.42 -11.32 -22.31
C LEU A 131 -4.29 -9.96 -23.03
N ASP A 132 -5.33 -9.53 -23.76
CA ASP A 132 -5.33 -8.30 -24.58
C ASP A 132 -5.09 -7.02 -23.76
N GLN A 133 -5.32 -7.05 -22.45
CA GLN A 133 -5.14 -5.91 -21.54
C GLN A 133 -3.86 -6.00 -20.70
N LEU A 134 -3.08 -7.08 -20.79
CA LEU A 134 -1.92 -7.29 -19.92
C LEU A 134 -0.82 -6.27 -20.16
N GLU A 135 -0.56 -5.87 -21.40
CA GLU A 135 0.44 -4.86 -21.73
C GLU A 135 0.11 -3.52 -21.09
N THR A 136 -1.13 -3.07 -21.17
CA THR A 136 -1.61 -1.85 -20.52
C THR A 136 -1.37 -1.90 -19.01
N ILE A 137 -1.69 -3.02 -18.36
CA ILE A 137 -1.48 -3.16 -16.91
C ILE A 137 0.01 -3.26 -16.56
N ARG A 138 0.85 -3.90 -17.38
CA ARG A 138 2.32 -3.89 -17.20
C ARG A 138 2.87 -2.46 -17.24
N ASN A 139 2.44 -1.67 -18.23
CA ASN A 139 2.84 -0.27 -18.32
C ASN A 139 2.43 0.51 -17.06
N SER A 140 1.22 0.29 -16.54
CA SER A 140 0.79 0.89 -15.26
C SER A 140 1.61 0.42 -14.05
N ILE A 141 2.09 -0.84 -14.04
CA ILE A 141 2.98 -1.37 -12.99
C ILE A 141 4.35 -0.67 -13.04
N ASP A 142 4.87 -0.43 -14.24
CA ASP A 142 6.15 0.24 -14.43
C ASP A 142 6.06 1.74 -14.08
N GLU A 143 5.01 2.41 -14.53
CA GLU A 143 4.72 3.81 -14.19
C GLU A 143 4.59 4.00 -12.68
N ILE A 144 3.78 3.17 -12.01
CA ILE A 144 3.61 3.32 -10.56
C ILE A 144 4.88 2.95 -9.79
N SER A 145 5.79 2.14 -10.36
CA SER A 145 7.09 1.87 -9.75
C SER A 145 7.98 3.10 -9.68
N GLN A 146 7.92 3.99 -10.68
CA GLN A 146 8.64 5.27 -10.64
C GLN A 146 8.02 6.22 -9.62
N VAL A 147 6.68 6.30 -9.58
CA VAL A 147 5.96 7.14 -8.60
C VAL A 147 6.24 6.69 -7.17
N LYS A 148 6.29 5.37 -6.92
CA LYS A 148 6.65 4.81 -5.60
C LYS A 148 8.01 5.31 -5.13
N GLN A 149 9.01 5.34 -6.00
CA GLN A 149 10.33 5.82 -5.62
C GLN A 149 10.30 7.31 -5.25
N LEU A 150 9.69 8.14 -6.08
CA LEU A 150 9.57 9.59 -5.81
C LEU A 150 8.88 9.89 -4.48
N VAL A 151 7.80 9.17 -4.17
CA VAL A 151 7.06 9.37 -2.91
C VAL A 151 7.87 8.90 -1.71
N ARG A 152 8.68 7.83 -1.85
CA ARG A 152 9.62 7.40 -0.80
C ARG A 152 10.72 8.43 -0.56
N ASP A 153 11.37 8.90 -1.62
CA ASP A 153 12.43 9.91 -1.52
C ASP A 153 11.91 11.20 -0.86
N ASN A 154 10.70 11.63 -1.23
CA ASN A 154 10.05 12.79 -0.61
C ASN A 154 9.77 12.58 0.89
N ALA A 155 9.31 11.38 1.27
CA ALA A 155 9.05 11.05 2.66
C ALA A 155 10.34 10.98 3.49
N GLU A 156 11.43 10.44 2.93
CA GLU A 156 12.75 10.40 3.55
C GLU A 156 13.31 11.81 3.74
N TYR A 157 13.33 12.64 2.69
CA TYR A 157 13.75 14.03 2.77
C TYR A 157 12.96 14.83 3.81
N THR A 158 11.64 14.64 3.87
CA THR A 158 10.79 15.31 4.86
C THR A 158 11.15 14.89 6.29
N LYS A 159 11.41 13.60 6.51
CA LYS A 159 11.82 13.08 7.83
C LYS A 159 13.18 13.64 8.23
N GLU A 160 14.15 13.68 7.32
CA GLU A 160 15.48 14.23 7.55
C GLU A 160 15.42 15.73 7.89
N ALA A 161 14.74 16.53 7.06
CA ALA A 161 14.60 17.97 7.27
C ALA A 161 13.90 18.33 8.59
N ILE A 162 12.99 17.47 9.08
CA ILE A 162 12.38 17.65 10.41
C ILE A 162 13.36 17.24 11.50
N ALA A 163 14.03 16.10 11.35
CA ALA A 163 14.98 15.61 12.35
C ALA A 163 16.12 16.61 12.61
N GLU A 164 16.64 17.25 11.56
CA GLU A 164 17.67 18.29 11.64
C GLU A 164 17.26 19.50 12.50
N LYS A 165 15.96 19.83 12.59
CA LYS A 165 15.49 20.96 13.42
C LYS A 165 15.64 20.71 14.93
N TYR A 166 15.78 19.44 15.34
CA TYR A 166 15.81 19.03 16.74
C TYR A 166 17.16 18.47 17.18
N GLN A 167 18.18 18.58 16.33
CA GLN A 167 19.59 18.31 16.67
C GLN A 167 20.23 19.56 17.28
#